data_AF-D9X0B4-F1
#
_entry.id   AF-D9X0B4-F1
#
_cell.length_a   1.000
_cell.length_b   1.000
_cell.length_c   1.000
_cell.angle_alpha   90.00
_cell.angle_beta   90.00
_cell.angle_gamma   90.00
#
_symmetry.space_group_name_H-M   'P 1'
#
loop_
_entity.id
_entity.type
_entity.pdbx_description
1 polymer ?
#
loop_
_entity_poly.entity_id
_entity_poly.type
_entity_poly.pdbx_seq_one_letter_code
_entity_poly.pdbx_strand_id
1 'polypeptide(L)'
;MRAHNQRTLISKPFPPLDPGESMDEINVAAAARRLGISEPAARKMITAGRLPNRAHTGPALVASADVDRVMRERRAEALRRHPDTEGFARQVRELLWPSERIDYVRLMDGRREVADANQARHLSAQPHGRAVLRTLTPDAAAIFGWAAVDVAATPARAFTDMCRFCYADTTARVHGGLRPTDSPAYRVLLGCSPCPADRQRWATEAESGRRAMAALRQTDEFRAAQAGAEQAREAASVAVSRLRTAARVYAAVDPSSARLAGVQRAGVTASGGLPCGCTRDVYCDAHAAAFGTHDRRAARQ
;
A
#
# COMPACT_ATOMS: atom_id res chain seq x y z
N MET A 1 -24.99 -36.30 40.99
CA MET A 1 -26.03 -35.88 40.04
C MET A 1 -25.93 -34.37 39.77
N ARG A 2 -25.25 -33.95 38.71
CA ARG A 2 -25.33 -32.58 38.18
C ARG A 2 -25.35 -32.66 36.66
N ALA A 3 -26.44 -32.19 36.07
CA ALA A 3 -26.78 -32.36 34.66
C ALA A 3 -25.90 -31.47 33.77
N HIS A 4 -25.40 -32.09 32.70
CA HIS A 4 -24.75 -31.47 31.56
C HIS A 4 -25.77 -30.62 30.78
N ASN A 5 -25.46 -29.34 30.55
CA ASN A 5 -26.24 -28.48 29.68
C ASN A 5 -25.36 -28.09 28.47
N GLN A 6 -25.41 -28.92 27.42
CA GLN A 6 -24.78 -28.62 26.14
C GLN A 6 -25.66 -27.61 25.39
N ARG A 7 -25.22 -26.35 25.34
CA ARG A 7 -25.81 -25.30 24.50
C ARG A 7 -25.31 -25.50 23.07
N THR A 8 -26.17 -26.02 22.21
CA THR A 8 -26.02 -26.05 20.76
C THR A 8 -25.97 -24.62 20.23
N LEU A 9 -24.80 -24.19 19.75
CA LEU A 9 -24.63 -22.93 19.01
C LEU A 9 -25.17 -23.14 17.60
N ILE A 10 -26.41 -22.74 17.37
CA ILE A 10 -26.99 -22.61 16.04
C ILE A 10 -26.27 -21.44 15.35
N SER A 11 -25.39 -21.75 14.40
CA SER A 11 -24.74 -20.79 13.52
C SER A 11 -25.81 -20.06 12.70
N LYS A 12 -26.10 -18.80 13.05
CA LYS A 12 -26.88 -17.92 12.17
C LYS A 12 -26.04 -17.62 10.92
N PRO A 13 -26.63 -17.67 9.70
CA PRO A 13 -25.96 -17.22 8.51
C PRO A 13 -25.68 -15.72 8.62
N PHE A 14 -24.44 -15.33 8.28
CA PHE A 14 -24.07 -13.93 8.12
C PHE A 14 -24.98 -13.29 7.06
N PRO A 15 -25.61 -12.12 7.35
CA PRO A 15 -26.32 -11.40 6.31
C PRO A 15 -25.32 -10.96 5.22
N PRO A 16 -25.73 -10.93 3.95
CA PRO A 16 -24.90 -10.40 2.87
C PRO A 16 -24.57 -8.93 3.18
N LEU A 17 -23.30 -8.57 3.01
CA LEU A 17 -22.83 -7.19 3.10
C LEU A 17 -23.55 -6.36 2.02
N ASP A 18 -24.29 -5.35 2.45
CA ASP A 18 -24.79 -4.32 1.55
C ASP A 18 -23.60 -3.68 0.81
N PRO A 19 -23.62 -3.56 -0.54
CA PRO A 19 -22.58 -2.89 -1.31
C PRO A 19 -22.64 -1.35 -1.19
N GLY A 20 -23.41 -0.83 -0.23
CA GLY A 20 -23.47 0.58 0.14
C GLY A 20 -22.43 0.92 1.20
N GLU A 21 -21.15 0.68 0.89
CA GLU A 21 -20.04 1.23 1.67
C GLU A 21 -20.20 2.75 1.65
N SER A 22 -20.53 3.35 2.80
CA SER A 22 -20.51 4.78 3.03
C SER A 22 -19.09 5.28 2.78
N MET A 23 -18.80 5.63 1.52
CA MET A 23 -17.50 6.13 1.08
C MET A 23 -17.22 7.47 1.77
N ASP A 24 -16.57 7.43 2.95
CA ASP A 24 -15.93 8.52 3.69
C ASP A 24 -16.22 9.94 3.16
N GLU A 25 -17.48 10.38 3.26
CA GLU A 25 -17.86 11.72 2.87
C GLU A 25 -17.56 12.67 4.02
N ILE A 26 -16.87 13.76 3.73
CA ILE A 26 -16.51 14.77 4.71
C ILE A 26 -17.12 16.12 4.34
N ASN A 27 -17.46 16.89 5.37
CA ASN A 27 -17.93 18.25 5.18
C ASN A 27 -16.82 19.18 4.65
N VAL A 28 -17.22 20.31 4.07
CA VAL A 28 -16.29 21.28 3.48
C VAL A 28 -15.25 21.79 4.49
N ALA A 29 -15.62 21.95 5.75
CA ALA A 29 -14.70 22.42 6.80
C ALA A 29 -13.59 21.41 7.07
N ALA A 30 -13.91 20.11 7.09
CA ALA A 30 -12.93 19.03 7.23
C ALA A 30 -12.04 18.94 5.98
N ALA A 31 -12.61 19.05 4.78
CA ALA A 31 -11.84 19.09 3.54
C ALA A 31 -10.87 20.29 3.50
N ALA A 32 -11.32 21.47 3.91
CA ALA A 32 -10.50 22.67 3.98
C ALA A 32 -9.31 22.51 4.94
N ARG A 33 -9.56 21.95 6.13
CA ARG A 33 -8.50 21.63 7.10
C ARG A 33 -7.48 20.64 6.54
N ARG A 34 -7.92 19.56 5.89
CA ARG A 34 -7.04 18.58 5.23
C ARG A 34 -6.16 19.21 4.16
N LEU A 35 -6.75 20.06 3.33
CA LEU A 35 -6.06 20.77 2.25
C LEU A 35 -5.20 21.95 2.73
N GLY A 36 -5.25 22.30 4.01
CA GLY A 36 -4.55 23.46 4.56
C GLY A 36 -4.99 24.79 3.95
N ILE A 37 -6.28 24.93 3.64
CA ILE A 37 -6.86 26.15 3.05
C ILE A 37 -8.06 26.64 3.86
N SER A 38 -8.52 27.85 3.58
CA SER A 38 -9.74 28.37 4.19
C SER A 38 -10.99 27.65 3.65
N GLU A 39 -12.03 27.53 4.48
CA GLU A 39 -13.30 26.94 4.04
C GLU A 39 -13.92 27.65 2.82
N PRO A 40 -13.90 29.00 2.71
CA PRO A 40 -14.32 29.67 1.48
C PRO A 40 -13.51 29.27 0.24
N ALA A 41 -12.21 29.01 0.38
CA ALA A 41 -11.39 28.53 -0.73
C ALA A 41 -11.79 27.09 -1.14
N ALA A 42 -12.07 26.21 -0.16
CA ALA A 42 -12.59 24.87 -0.45
C ALA A 42 -13.96 24.93 -1.15
N ARG A 43 -14.88 25.81 -0.71
CA ARG A 43 -16.16 26.05 -1.41
C ARG A 43 -15.95 26.51 -2.85
N LYS A 44 -15.02 27.43 -3.10
CA LYS A 44 -14.66 27.85 -4.47
C LYS A 44 -14.13 26.70 -5.32
N MET A 45 -13.34 25.79 -4.74
CA MET A 45 -12.88 24.59 -5.46
C MET A 45 -14.02 23.65 -5.82
N ILE A 46 -15.03 23.52 -4.97
CA ILE A 46 -16.24 22.75 -5.25
C ILE A 46 -17.03 23.39 -6.41
N THR A 47 -17.29 24.69 -6.32
CA THR A 47 -18.00 25.44 -7.39
C THR A 47 -17.25 25.39 -8.72
N ALA A 48 -15.91 25.39 -8.68
CA ALA A 48 -15.06 25.26 -9.87
C ALA A 48 -14.93 23.82 -10.41
N GLY A 49 -15.62 22.84 -9.81
CA GLY A 49 -15.58 21.43 -10.24
C GLY A 49 -14.28 20.69 -9.91
N ARG A 50 -13.36 21.29 -9.16
CA ARG A 50 -12.08 20.67 -8.76
C ARG A 50 -12.24 19.67 -7.61
N LEU A 51 -13.26 19.89 -6.77
CA LEU A 51 -13.71 18.95 -5.75
C LEU A 51 -15.17 18.56 -6.07
N PRO A 52 -15.45 17.32 -6.47
CA PRO A 52 -16.81 16.89 -6.77
C PRO A 52 -17.72 17.04 -5.53
N ASN A 53 -18.81 17.79 -5.67
CA ASN A 53 -19.85 17.82 -4.66
C ASN A 53 -20.67 16.53 -4.73
N ARG A 54 -20.66 15.73 -3.67
CA ARG A 54 -21.47 14.51 -3.53
C ARG A 54 -22.85 14.79 -2.94
N ALA A 55 -23.04 15.97 -2.34
CA ALA A 55 -24.35 16.36 -1.85
C ALA A 55 -25.30 16.59 -3.04
N HIS A 56 -26.26 15.69 -3.22
CA HIS A 56 -27.37 15.84 -4.16
C HIS A 56 -28.37 16.90 -3.69
N THR A 57 -28.56 17.03 -2.38
CA THR A 57 -29.30 18.10 -1.69
C THR A 57 -28.65 18.34 -0.31
N GLY A 58 -28.56 19.60 0.15
CA GLY A 58 -28.01 19.94 1.47
C GLY A 58 -26.56 20.49 1.49
N PRO A 59 -25.91 20.54 2.67
CA PRO A 59 -24.57 21.12 2.80
C PRO A 59 -23.56 20.31 1.97
N ALA A 60 -22.64 21.01 1.27
CA ALA A 60 -21.71 20.34 0.37
C ALA A 60 -20.85 19.29 1.09
N LEU A 61 -20.83 18.09 0.51
CA LEU A 61 -20.06 16.93 0.96
C LEU A 61 -19.08 16.55 -0.14
N VAL A 62 -17.88 16.14 0.26
CA VAL A 62 -16.84 15.70 -0.67
C VAL A 62 -16.29 14.37 -0.20
N ALA A 63 -15.95 13.48 -1.14
CA ALA A 63 -15.32 12.22 -0.80
C ALA A 63 -13.90 12.46 -0.26
N SER A 64 -13.51 11.77 0.81
CA SER A 64 -12.16 11.80 1.37
C SER A 64 -11.10 11.52 0.31
N ALA A 65 -11.34 10.54 -0.56
CA ALA A 65 -10.44 10.17 -1.65
C ALA A 65 -10.21 11.30 -2.67
N ASP A 66 -11.23 12.11 -2.97
CA ASP A 66 -11.10 13.27 -3.85
C ASP A 66 -10.23 14.36 -3.20
N VAL A 67 -10.35 14.54 -1.89
CA VAL A 67 -9.50 15.46 -1.12
C VAL A 67 -8.05 14.98 -1.10
N ASP A 68 -7.81 13.69 -0.89
CA ASP A 68 -6.47 13.10 -0.91
C ASP A 68 -5.84 13.17 -2.31
N ARG A 69 -6.62 13.02 -3.38
CA ARG A 69 -6.17 13.26 -4.76
C ARG A 69 -5.67 14.70 -4.91
N VAL A 70 -6.50 15.69 -4.57
CA VAL A 70 -6.14 17.12 -4.67
C VAL A 70 -4.93 17.45 -3.82
N MET A 71 -4.82 16.91 -2.61
CA MET A 71 -3.66 17.09 -1.75
C MET A 71 -2.37 16.58 -2.43
N ARG A 72 -2.41 15.38 -3.03
CA ARG A 72 -1.27 14.80 -3.75
C ARG A 72 -0.88 15.63 -4.97
N GLU A 73 -1.86 16.07 -5.77
CA GLU A 73 -1.63 16.91 -6.95
C GLU A 73 -0.98 18.25 -6.59
N ARG A 74 -1.54 18.95 -5.60
CA ARG A 74 -1.00 20.23 -5.11
C ARG A 74 0.40 20.08 -4.54
N ARG A 75 0.65 19.01 -3.78
CA ARG A 75 1.98 18.71 -3.24
C ARG A 75 2.98 18.43 -4.36
N ALA A 76 2.60 17.63 -5.36
CA ALA A 76 3.47 17.34 -6.51
C ALA A 76 3.81 18.61 -7.30
N GLU A 77 2.84 19.51 -7.49
CA GLU A 77 3.07 20.81 -8.12
C GLU A 77 3.97 21.72 -7.30
N ALA A 78 3.75 21.81 -5.99
CA ALA A 78 4.61 22.58 -5.11
C ALA A 78 6.05 22.03 -5.08
N LEU A 79 6.23 20.71 -5.07
CA LEU A 79 7.55 20.06 -5.15
C LEU A 79 8.25 20.32 -6.49
N ARG A 80 7.52 20.47 -7.60
CA ARG A 80 8.11 20.90 -8.89
C ARG A 80 8.62 22.33 -8.85
N ARG A 81 7.95 23.23 -8.11
CA ARG A 81 8.37 24.62 -7.95
C ARG A 81 9.50 24.79 -6.92
N HIS A 82 9.54 23.91 -5.92
CA HIS A 82 10.53 23.93 -4.84
C HIS A 82 11.28 22.59 -4.76
N PRO A 83 12.19 22.31 -5.71
CA PRO A 83 12.96 21.06 -5.70
C PRO A 83 13.89 20.95 -4.49
N ASP A 84 14.43 22.07 -4.01
CA ASP A 84 15.15 22.15 -2.73
C ASP A 84 14.19 22.39 -1.56
N THR A 85 13.59 21.30 -1.08
CA THR A 85 12.65 21.37 0.05
C THR A 85 13.31 21.79 1.37
N GLU A 86 14.61 21.55 1.55
CA GLU A 86 15.33 21.93 2.76
C GLU A 86 15.64 23.43 2.78
N GLY A 87 16.10 23.99 1.65
CA GLY A 87 16.22 25.43 1.45
C GLY A 87 14.88 26.14 1.63
N PHE A 88 13.80 25.58 1.07
CA PHE A 88 12.46 26.13 1.26
C PHE A 88 11.99 26.07 2.71
N ALA A 89 12.29 24.98 3.45
CA ALA A 89 11.99 24.88 4.88
C ALA A 89 12.73 25.95 5.71
N ARG A 90 14.00 26.27 5.37
CA ARG A 90 14.74 27.37 6.00
C ARG A 90 14.05 28.70 5.78
N GLN A 91 13.68 29.01 4.53
CA GLN A 91 12.97 30.26 4.21
C GLN A 91 11.64 30.38 4.96
N VAL A 92 10.84 29.31 5.03
CA VAL A 92 9.59 29.30 5.81
C VAL A 92 9.88 29.55 7.28
N ARG A 93 10.90 28.91 7.84
CA ARG A 93 11.27 29.10 9.25
C ARG A 93 11.77 30.51 9.54
N GLU A 94 12.58 31.08 8.67
CA GLU A 94 13.07 32.46 8.78
C GLU A 94 11.92 33.47 8.79
N LEU A 95 10.88 33.25 7.98
CA LEU A 95 9.66 34.07 8.00
C LEU A 95 8.88 33.89 9.31
N LEU A 96 8.81 32.66 9.83
CA LEU A 96 8.11 32.38 11.09
C LEU A 96 8.85 32.95 12.30
N TRP A 97 10.18 32.93 12.31
CA TRP A 97 10.99 33.34 13.46
C TRP A 97 12.16 34.22 13.02
N PRO A 98 11.91 35.46 12.55
CA PRO A 98 12.96 36.37 12.07
C PRO A 98 13.99 36.69 13.16
N SER A 99 13.60 36.64 14.43
CA SER A 99 14.50 36.82 15.57
C SER A 99 15.54 35.70 15.74
N GLU A 100 15.36 34.53 15.11
CA GLU A 100 16.40 33.49 15.08
C GLU A 100 17.64 33.94 14.26
N ARG A 101 17.54 35.03 13.49
CA ARG A 101 18.66 35.67 12.78
C ARG A 101 19.46 36.66 13.62
N ILE A 102 19.06 36.91 14.87
CA ILE A 102 19.76 37.85 15.73
C ILE A 102 21.10 37.22 16.13
N ASP A 103 22.19 37.81 15.65
CA ASP A 103 23.53 37.40 16.02
C ASP A 103 23.87 37.87 17.44
N TYR A 104 24.61 37.03 18.16
CA TYR A 104 25.08 37.32 19.51
C TYR A 104 26.59 37.19 19.58
N VAL A 105 27.25 38.22 20.10
CA VAL A 105 28.69 38.20 20.40
C VAL A 105 28.87 37.76 21.85
N ARG A 106 29.88 36.93 22.09
CA ARG A 106 30.26 36.53 23.45
C ARG A 106 31.32 37.52 23.97
N LEU A 107 31.01 38.18 25.07
CA LEU A 107 31.93 39.07 25.75
C LEU A 107 33.01 38.30 26.53
N MET A 108 34.08 38.98 26.91
CA MET A 108 35.19 38.41 27.69
C MET A 108 34.75 37.86 29.06
N ASP A 109 33.68 38.41 29.64
CA ASP A 109 33.08 37.95 30.89
C ASP A 109 32.08 36.78 30.71
N GLY A 110 31.95 36.27 29.48
CA GLY A 110 31.07 35.15 29.14
C GLY A 110 29.62 35.53 28.87
N ARG A 111 29.22 36.80 29.06
CA ARG A 111 27.87 37.27 28.70
C ARG A 111 27.67 37.25 27.18
N ARG A 112 26.43 37.09 26.74
CA ARG A 112 26.04 37.21 25.33
C ARG A 112 25.34 38.55 25.13
N GLU A 113 25.85 39.36 24.23
CA GLU A 113 25.20 40.59 23.79
C GLU A 113 24.81 40.48 22.33
N VAL A 114 23.73 41.17 21.97
CA VAL A 114 23.28 41.27 20.58
C VAL A 114 24.35 41.99 19.76
N ALA A 115 24.78 41.38 18.65
CA ALA A 115 25.83 41.92 17.79
C ALA A 115 25.41 43.25 17.14
N ASP A 116 24.15 43.36 16.71
CA ASP A 116 23.56 44.57 16.15
C ASP A 116 22.20 44.85 16.79
N ALA A 117 22.18 45.85 17.68
CA ALA A 117 20.96 46.25 18.39
C ALA A 117 19.88 46.82 17.45
N ASN A 118 20.25 47.46 16.34
CA ASN A 118 19.29 48.00 15.37
C ASN A 118 18.64 46.87 14.57
N GLN A 119 19.44 45.90 14.12
CA GLN A 119 18.93 44.70 13.48
C GLN A 119 17.98 43.92 14.40
N ALA A 120 18.37 43.74 15.67
CA ALA A 120 17.51 43.03 16.63
C ALA A 120 16.19 43.75 16.89
N ARG A 121 16.19 45.09 16.98
CA ARG A 121 14.94 45.87 17.09
C ARG A 121 14.07 45.70 15.85
N HIS A 122 14.67 45.77 14.66
CA HIS A 122 13.95 45.61 13.40
C HIS A 122 13.31 44.22 13.29
N LEU A 123 14.08 43.15 13.53
CA LEU A 123 13.60 41.77 13.45
C LEU A 123 12.56 41.45 14.52
N SER A 124 12.70 42.00 15.74
CA SER A 124 11.73 41.79 16.82
C SER A 124 10.40 42.50 16.59
N ALA A 125 10.39 43.58 15.79
CA ALA A 125 9.17 44.30 15.42
C ALA A 125 8.38 43.60 14.30
N GLN A 126 8.98 42.64 13.59
CA GLN A 126 8.30 41.92 12.53
C GLN A 126 7.24 40.94 13.09
N PRO A 127 6.13 40.74 12.37
CA PRO A 127 5.21 39.65 12.68
C PRO A 127 5.96 38.31 12.71
N HIS A 128 5.65 37.47 13.69
CA HIS A 128 6.30 36.17 13.88
C HIS A 128 5.30 35.12 14.36
N GLY A 129 5.71 33.85 14.32
CA GLY A 129 4.93 32.69 14.67
C GLY A 129 3.61 32.63 13.89
N ARG A 130 2.51 32.35 14.61
CA ARG A 130 1.18 32.15 14.00
C ARG A 130 0.65 33.39 13.25
N ALA A 131 1.12 34.59 13.57
CA ALA A 131 0.73 35.81 12.87
C ALA A 131 1.16 35.82 11.39
N VAL A 132 2.26 35.13 11.07
CA VAL A 132 2.84 35.04 9.71
C VAL A 132 2.14 33.99 8.85
N LEU A 133 1.36 33.07 9.44
CA LEU A 133 0.70 31.99 8.69
C LEU A 133 -0.20 32.50 7.54
N ARG A 134 -0.74 33.72 7.65
CA ARG A 134 -1.58 34.35 6.63
C ARG A 134 -0.79 34.88 5.43
N THR A 135 0.50 35.15 5.61
CA THR A 135 1.38 35.69 4.57
C THR A 135 2.32 34.63 3.99
N LEU A 136 2.40 33.44 4.60
CA LEU A 136 3.13 32.31 4.04
C LEU A 136 2.58 31.90 2.68
N THR A 137 3.49 31.49 1.80
CA THR A 137 3.11 30.88 0.53
C THR A 137 2.26 29.62 0.78
N PRO A 138 1.18 29.39 0.00
CA PRO A 138 0.38 28.17 0.06
C PRO A 138 1.21 26.88 -0.15
N ASP A 139 2.39 26.99 -0.77
CA ASP A 139 3.30 25.86 -1.00
C ASP A 139 3.87 25.29 0.29
N ALA A 140 4.01 26.10 1.35
CA ALA A 140 4.46 25.60 2.65
C ALA A 140 3.50 24.54 3.20
N ALA A 141 2.20 24.83 3.21
CA ALA A 141 1.18 23.88 3.64
C ALA A 141 1.04 22.68 2.69
N ALA A 142 1.25 22.88 1.37
CA ALA A 142 1.19 21.79 0.40
C ALA A 142 2.36 20.79 0.53
N ILE A 143 3.58 21.29 0.77
CA ILE A 143 4.80 20.47 0.86
C ILE A 143 4.89 19.78 2.22
N PHE A 144 4.70 20.56 3.29
CA PHE A 144 4.95 20.11 4.67
C PHE A 144 3.68 19.68 5.43
N GLY A 145 2.51 20.07 4.94
CA GLY A 145 1.25 19.87 5.65
C GLY A 145 0.96 21.01 6.62
N TRP A 146 -0.31 21.41 6.72
CA TRP A 146 -0.73 22.49 7.62
C TRP A 146 -0.34 22.22 9.09
N ALA A 147 -0.47 20.98 9.56
CA ALA A 147 -0.12 20.60 10.93
C ALA A 147 1.35 20.89 11.27
N ALA A 148 2.28 20.55 10.37
CA ALA A 148 3.70 20.82 10.58
C ALA A 148 3.99 22.33 10.54
N VAL A 149 3.34 23.08 9.64
CA VAL A 149 3.51 24.53 9.52
C VAL A 149 2.94 25.27 10.75
N ASP A 150 1.78 24.87 11.26
CA ASP A 150 1.17 25.44 12.47
C ASP A 150 2.03 25.16 13.71
N VAL A 151 2.57 23.95 13.83
CA VAL A 151 3.52 23.58 14.89
C VAL A 151 4.82 24.38 14.78
N ALA A 152 5.37 24.53 13.57
CA ALA A 152 6.56 25.35 13.35
C ALA A 152 6.31 26.81 13.75
N ALA A 153 5.11 27.33 13.52
CA ALA A 153 4.69 28.68 13.90
C ALA A 153 4.39 28.84 15.40
N THR A 154 4.43 27.76 16.18
CA THR A 154 4.12 27.75 17.61
C THR A 154 5.42 27.80 18.43
N PRO A 155 5.52 28.69 19.44
CA PRO A 155 6.75 28.85 20.21
C PRO A 155 7.12 27.56 20.96
N ALA A 156 8.42 27.28 21.07
CA ALA A 156 8.93 26.02 21.65
C ALA A 156 8.37 25.73 23.06
N ARG A 157 8.17 26.78 23.87
CA ARG A 157 7.59 26.69 25.22
C ARG A 157 6.15 26.13 25.29
N ALA A 158 5.43 26.07 24.16
CA ALA A 158 4.09 25.50 24.12
C ALA A 158 4.09 23.96 24.09
N PHE A 159 5.25 23.33 23.99
CA PHE A 159 5.43 21.89 23.77
C PHE A 159 6.11 21.21 24.97
N THR A 160 5.65 21.49 26.19
CA THR A 160 6.24 20.98 27.44
C THR A 160 6.29 19.46 27.52
N ASP A 161 5.22 18.80 27.07
CA ASP A 161 5.03 17.36 27.30
C ASP A 161 5.15 16.50 26.02
N MET A 162 5.43 17.12 24.88
CA MET A 162 5.47 16.42 23.59
C MET A 162 6.41 17.12 22.61
N CYS A 163 7.24 16.37 21.90
CA CYS A 163 8.07 16.98 20.86
C CYS A 163 7.21 17.51 19.70
N ARG A 164 7.75 18.49 18.96
CA ARG A 164 7.06 19.10 17.81
C ARG A 164 6.66 18.09 16.73
N PHE A 165 7.46 17.07 16.48
CA PHE A 165 7.14 16.00 15.53
C PHE A 165 5.92 15.19 15.97
N CYS A 166 5.87 14.72 17.22
CA CYS A 166 4.72 14.01 17.78
C CYS A 166 3.45 14.87 17.75
N TYR A 167 3.56 16.17 18.06
CA TYR A 167 2.42 17.08 17.99
C TYR A 167 1.90 17.19 16.54
N ALA A 168 2.80 17.48 15.59
CA ALA A 168 2.44 17.62 14.19
C ALA A 168 1.84 16.31 13.61
N ASP A 169 2.38 15.15 13.97
CA ASP A 169 1.83 13.85 13.56
C ASP A 169 0.42 13.63 14.14
N THR A 170 0.22 13.90 15.42
CA THR A 170 -1.07 13.74 16.08
C THR A 170 -2.12 14.67 15.46
N THR A 171 -1.79 15.94 15.27
CA THR A 171 -2.66 16.91 14.59
C THR A 171 -2.96 16.49 13.16
N ALA A 172 -1.96 16.01 12.42
CA ALA A 172 -2.15 15.50 11.07
C ALA A 172 -3.10 14.29 11.04
N ARG A 173 -3.00 13.35 11.99
CA ARG A 173 -3.91 12.19 12.08
C ARG A 173 -5.34 12.60 12.38
N VAL A 174 -5.53 13.45 13.40
CA VAL A 174 -6.87 13.91 13.82
C VAL A 174 -7.59 14.62 12.68
N HIS A 175 -6.86 15.38 11.87
CA HIS A 175 -7.46 16.15 10.79
C HIS A 175 -7.37 15.47 9.42
N GLY A 176 -6.60 14.39 9.26
CA GLY A 176 -6.34 13.72 7.99
C GLY A 176 -5.43 14.52 7.04
N GLY A 177 -4.45 15.25 7.60
CA GLY A 177 -3.46 16.02 6.85
C GLY A 177 -2.18 15.25 6.57
N LEU A 178 -1.26 15.89 5.83
CA LEU A 178 0.06 15.34 5.57
C LEU A 178 0.87 15.21 6.87
N ARG A 179 1.39 14.00 7.12
CA ARG A 179 2.16 13.65 8.31
C ARG A 179 3.64 14.01 8.12
N PRO A 180 4.34 14.46 9.18
CA PRO A 180 5.78 14.71 9.11
C PRO A 180 6.56 13.41 8.90
N THR A 181 7.70 13.51 8.23
CA THR A 181 8.62 12.39 7.95
C THR A 181 10.01 12.72 8.46
N ASP A 182 10.89 11.72 8.53
CA ASP A 182 12.30 11.94 8.93
C ASP A 182 13.15 12.53 7.79
N SER A 183 12.76 13.68 7.25
CA SER A 183 13.52 14.38 6.22
C SER A 183 14.29 15.58 6.79
N PRO A 184 15.42 15.97 6.18
CA PRO A 184 16.14 17.20 6.56
C PRO A 184 15.22 18.43 6.58
N ALA A 185 14.32 18.55 5.60
CA ALA A 185 13.38 19.66 5.50
C ALA A 185 12.43 19.75 6.72
N TYR A 186 11.88 18.63 7.20
CA TYR A 186 11.05 18.65 8.42
C TYR A 186 11.86 18.96 9.69
N ARG A 187 13.09 18.48 9.79
CA ARG A 187 13.99 18.78 10.93
C ARG A 187 14.31 20.28 10.99
N VAL A 188 14.59 20.88 9.83
CA VAL A 188 14.81 22.32 9.71
C VAL A 188 13.55 23.10 10.09
N LEU A 189 12.40 22.76 9.49
CA LEU A 189 11.13 23.47 9.70
C LEU A 189 10.69 23.42 11.16
N LEU A 190 10.71 22.24 11.78
CA LEU A 190 10.28 22.05 13.17
C LEU A 190 11.36 22.42 14.18
N GLY A 191 12.61 22.56 13.73
CA GLY A 191 13.73 23.02 14.54
C GLY A 191 14.18 22.11 15.65
N CYS A 192 13.90 20.83 15.51
CA CYS A 192 14.42 19.79 16.37
C CYS A 192 14.66 18.52 15.58
N SER A 193 15.44 17.62 16.16
CA SER A 193 15.47 16.24 15.68
C SER A 193 14.24 15.49 16.18
N PRO A 194 13.72 14.51 15.42
CA PRO A 194 12.64 13.65 15.87
C PRO A 194 13.09 12.85 17.11
N CYS A 195 12.16 12.65 18.05
CA CYS A 195 12.44 11.92 19.28
C CYS A 195 12.56 10.40 19.02
N PRO A 196 13.07 9.60 19.98
CA PRO A 196 13.16 8.14 19.81
C PRO A 196 11.83 7.48 19.46
N ALA A 197 10.71 7.96 20.05
CA ALA A 197 9.38 7.43 19.77
C ALA A 197 8.95 7.67 18.31
N ASP A 198 9.22 8.84 17.73
CA ASP A 198 8.95 9.12 16.32
C ASP A 198 9.75 8.19 15.39
N ARG A 199 11.05 8.02 15.70
CA ARG A 199 11.93 7.15 14.91
C ARG A 199 11.48 5.69 14.96
N GLN A 200 11.13 5.19 16.14
CA GLN A 200 10.61 3.83 16.31
C GLN A 200 9.27 3.63 15.59
N ARG A 201 8.38 4.63 15.63
CA ARG A 201 7.13 4.59 14.88
C ARG A 201 7.39 4.49 13.39
N TRP A 202 8.23 5.36 12.82
CA TRP A 202 8.53 5.31 11.39
C TRP A 202 9.24 4.02 10.98
N ALA A 203 10.12 3.48 11.82
CA ALA A 203 10.72 2.17 11.60
C ALA A 203 9.64 1.07 11.54
N THR A 204 8.68 1.09 12.47
CA THR A 204 7.54 0.17 12.48
C THR A 204 6.65 0.33 11.25
N GLU A 205 6.35 1.57 10.84
CA GLU A 205 5.54 1.86 9.64
C GLU A 205 6.25 1.45 8.35
N ALA A 206 7.58 1.65 8.27
CA ALA A 206 8.37 1.19 7.13
C ALA A 206 8.40 -0.34 7.05
N GLU A 207 8.52 -1.02 8.19
CA GLU A 207 8.48 -2.47 8.26
C GLU A 207 7.11 -3.05 7.90
N SER A 208 6.02 -2.47 8.42
CA SER A 208 4.67 -2.89 8.05
C SER A 208 4.39 -2.66 6.55
N GLY A 209 4.85 -1.54 6.00
CA GLY A 209 4.79 -1.25 4.56
C GLY A 209 5.56 -2.28 3.72
N ARG A 210 6.78 -2.66 4.13
CA ARG A 210 7.56 -3.72 3.45
C ARG A 210 6.81 -5.05 3.45
N ARG A 211 6.22 -5.44 4.58
CA ARG A 211 5.43 -6.68 4.68
C ARG A 211 4.18 -6.63 3.81
N ALA A 212 3.45 -5.52 3.80
CA ALA A 212 2.27 -5.34 2.96
C ALA A 212 2.63 -5.45 1.46
N MET A 213 3.72 -4.80 1.02
CA MET A 213 4.19 -4.91 -0.37
C MET A 213 4.72 -6.29 -0.72
N ALA A 214 5.29 -7.03 0.23
CA ALA A 214 5.67 -8.43 0.02
C ALA A 214 4.44 -9.33 -0.14
N ALA A 215 3.41 -9.13 0.70
CA ALA A 215 2.16 -9.86 0.59
C ALA A 215 1.45 -9.58 -0.75
N LEU A 216 1.42 -8.33 -1.21
CA LEU A 216 0.86 -7.98 -2.52
C LEU A 216 1.61 -8.69 -3.66
N ARG A 217 2.95 -8.70 -3.62
CA ARG A 217 3.75 -9.44 -4.61
C ARG A 217 3.45 -10.93 -4.61
N GLN A 218 3.33 -11.56 -3.43
CA GLN A 218 2.94 -12.97 -3.34
C GLN A 218 1.55 -13.22 -3.93
N THR A 219 0.59 -12.32 -3.72
CA THR A 219 -0.74 -12.45 -4.32
C THR A 219 -0.71 -12.31 -5.84
N ASP A 220 0.12 -11.42 -6.38
CA ASP A 220 0.27 -11.24 -7.82
C ASP A 220 0.99 -12.44 -8.46
N GLU A 221 2.03 -12.97 -7.82
CA GLU A 221 2.73 -14.19 -8.25
C GLU A 221 1.78 -15.40 -8.26
N PHE A 222 0.96 -15.55 -7.21
CA PHE A 222 -0.03 -16.61 -7.13
C PHE A 222 -1.08 -16.51 -8.26
N ARG A 223 -1.58 -15.30 -8.54
CA ARG A 223 -2.50 -15.05 -9.66
C ARG A 223 -1.86 -15.36 -11.01
N ALA A 224 -0.62 -14.95 -11.21
CA ALA A 224 0.13 -15.25 -12.44
C ALA A 224 0.34 -16.76 -12.62
N ALA A 225 0.66 -17.49 -11.55
CA ALA A 225 0.79 -18.94 -11.58
C ALA A 225 -0.53 -19.65 -11.90
N GLN A 226 -1.65 -19.18 -11.33
CA GLN A 226 -2.99 -19.70 -11.66
C GLN A 226 -3.34 -19.48 -13.12
N ALA A 227 -3.15 -18.25 -13.63
CA ALA A 227 -3.39 -17.93 -15.04
C ALA A 227 -2.53 -18.80 -15.98
N GLY A 228 -1.26 -19.02 -15.65
CA GLY A 228 -0.37 -19.91 -16.40
C GLY A 228 -0.84 -21.38 -16.40
N ALA A 229 -1.34 -21.87 -15.26
CA ALA A 229 -1.89 -23.22 -15.15
C ALA A 229 -3.19 -23.40 -15.95
N GLU A 230 -4.05 -22.38 -15.99
CA GLU A 230 -5.27 -22.37 -16.80
C GLU A 230 -4.94 -22.39 -18.30
N GLN A 231 -4.03 -21.55 -18.75
CA GLN A 231 -3.55 -21.55 -20.15
C GLN A 231 -2.95 -22.91 -20.55
N ALA A 232 -2.18 -23.55 -19.65
CA ALA A 232 -1.64 -24.88 -19.91
C ALA A 232 -2.74 -25.95 -20.05
N ARG A 233 -3.80 -25.89 -19.22
CA ARG A 233 -4.96 -26.79 -19.32
C ARG A 233 -5.73 -26.55 -20.62
N GLU A 234 -5.94 -25.31 -21.01
CA GLU A 234 -6.57 -24.95 -22.28
C GLU A 234 -5.77 -25.47 -23.47
N ALA A 235 -4.45 -25.24 -23.50
CA ALA A 235 -3.56 -25.74 -24.55
C ALA A 235 -3.59 -27.27 -24.65
N ALA A 236 -3.58 -27.97 -23.51
CA ALA A 236 -3.74 -29.42 -23.47
C ALA A 236 -5.10 -29.88 -24.00
N SER A 237 -6.19 -29.18 -23.67
CA SER A 237 -7.53 -29.50 -24.18
C SER A 237 -7.62 -29.35 -25.70
N VAL A 238 -7.00 -28.30 -26.25
CA VAL A 238 -6.92 -28.05 -27.70
C VAL A 238 -6.08 -29.13 -28.39
N ALA A 239 -4.94 -29.52 -27.81
CA ALA A 239 -4.09 -30.60 -28.34
C ALA A 239 -4.85 -31.93 -28.38
N VAL A 240 -5.57 -32.29 -27.30
CA VAL A 240 -6.42 -33.49 -27.25
C VAL A 240 -7.53 -33.45 -28.30
N SER A 241 -8.17 -32.28 -28.48
CA SER A 241 -9.21 -32.11 -29.51
C SER A 241 -8.64 -32.32 -30.92
N ARG A 242 -7.47 -31.73 -31.23
CA ARG A 242 -6.78 -31.92 -32.52
C ARG A 242 -6.40 -33.37 -32.75
N LEU A 243 -5.87 -34.06 -31.74
CA LEU A 243 -5.53 -35.50 -31.83
C LEU A 243 -6.78 -36.35 -32.10
N ARG A 244 -7.91 -36.08 -31.43
CA ARG A 244 -9.17 -36.79 -31.67
C ARG A 244 -9.69 -36.57 -33.10
N THR A 245 -9.62 -35.34 -33.60
CA THR A 245 -10.03 -35.02 -34.97
C THR A 245 -9.12 -35.71 -35.99
N ALA A 246 -7.81 -35.65 -35.81
CA ALA A 246 -6.84 -36.34 -36.67
C ALA A 246 -7.07 -37.87 -36.68
N ALA A 247 -7.31 -38.48 -35.51
CA ALA A 247 -7.62 -39.90 -35.41
C ALA A 247 -8.92 -40.28 -36.16
N ARG A 248 -9.97 -39.43 -36.11
CA ARG A 248 -11.20 -39.63 -36.88
C ARG A 248 -10.96 -39.55 -38.39
N VAL A 249 -10.17 -38.57 -38.83
CA VAL A 249 -9.81 -38.41 -40.26
C VAL A 249 -9.00 -39.62 -40.73
N TYR A 250 -8.00 -40.05 -39.97
CA TYR A 250 -7.18 -41.22 -40.31
C TYR A 250 -8.01 -42.50 -40.40
N ALA A 251 -8.93 -42.72 -39.44
CA ALA A 251 -9.84 -43.87 -39.46
C ALA A 251 -10.82 -43.88 -40.65
N ALA A 252 -11.12 -42.70 -41.22
CA ALA A 252 -11.95 -42.59 -42.42
C ALA A 252 -11.14 -42.90 -43.71
N VAL A 253 -9.83 -42.66 -43.72
CA VAL A 253 -8.94 -42.91 -44.86
C VAL A 253 -8.47 -44.38 -44.89
N ASP A 254 -8.19 -44.98 -43.74
CA ASP A 254 -7.84 -46.41 -43.62
C ASP A 254 -8.59 -47.08 -42.44
N PRO A 255 -9.74 -47.70 -42.71
CA PRO A 255 -10.56 -48.34 -41.68
C PRO A 255 -9.89 -49.56 -41.02
N SER A 256 -8.87 -50.15 -41.67
CA SER A 256 -8.18 -51.37 -41.24
C SER A 256 -7.25 -51.09 -40.05
N SER A 257 -6.49 -50.01 -40.11
CA SER A 257 -5.56 -49.58 -39.05
C SER A 257 -6.28 -49.03 -37.82
N ALA A 258 -7.48 -48.45 -37.98
CA ALA A 258 -8.34 -48.04 -36.86
C ALA A 258 -8.84 -49.24 -36.02
N ARG A 259 -9.13 -50.38 -36.65
CA ARG A 259 -9.50 -51.62 -35.94
C ARG A 259 -8.32 -52.16 -35.11
N LEU A 260 -7.10 -52.11 -35.62
CA LEU A 260 -5.89 -52.52 -34.87
C LEU A 260 -5.64 -51.65 -33.63
N ALA A 261 -5.84 -50.34 -33.72
CA ALA A 261 -5.73 -49.42 -32.57
C ALA A 261 -6.84 -49.63 -31.52
N GLY A 262 -8.06 -49.98 -31.96
CA GLY A 262 -9.16 -50.35 -31.05
C GLY A 262 -8.89 -51.66 -30.29
N VAL A 263 -8.32 -52.66 -30.96
CA VAL A 263 -7.94 -53.94 -30.35
C VAL A 263 -6.81 -53.76 -29.33
N GLN A 264 -5.82 -52.90 -29.58
CA GLN A 264 -4.76 -52.60 -28.60
C GLN A 264 -5.29 -51.91 -27.34
N ARG A 265 -6.34 -51.05 -27.44
CA ARG A 265 -6.94 -50.40 -26.27
C ARG A 265 -7.82 -51.36 -25.45
N ALA A 266 -8.54 -52.27 -26.10
CA ALA A 266 -9.30 -53.33 -25.42
C ALA A 266 -8.38 -54.38 -24.77
N GLY A 267 -7.18 -54.61 -25.32
CA GLY A 267 -6.18 -55.54 -24.78
C GLY A 267 -5.45 -55.05 -23.51
N VAL A 268 -5.55 -53.76 -23.15
CA VAL A 268 -4.93 -53.24 -21.91
C VAL A 268 -5.91 -53.24 -20.72
N THR A 269 -7.21 -53.34 -20.96
CA THR A 269 -8.24 -53.33 -19.89
C THR A 269 -8.94 -54.67 -19.67
N ALA A 270 -8.72 -55.68 -20.52
CA ALA A 270 -9.28 -57.01 -20.33
C ALA A 270 -8.17 -58.09 -20.39
N SER A 271 -8.03 -58.84 -19.30
CA SER A 271 -7.19 -60.03 -19.08
C SER A 271 -5.66 -59.83 -18.94
N GLY A 272 -5.18 -59.97 -17.71
CA GLY A 272 -3.76 -59.96 -17.32
C GLY A 272 -2.98 -61.22 -17.70
N GLY A 273 -3.09 -61.66 -18.95
CA GLY A 273 -2.29 -62.73 -19.53
C GLY A 273 -1.63 -62.26 -20.81
N LEU A 274 -0.31 -62.12 -20.83
CA LEU A 274 0.43 -62.04 -22.09
C LEU A 274 0.19 -63.34 -22.87
N PRO A 275 0.26 -63.34 -24.22
CA PRO A 275 -0.01 -64.53 -25.04
C PRO A 275 0.92 -65.72 -24.72
N CYS A 276 2.03 -65.46 -24.05
CA CYS A 276 2.95 -66.48 -23.52
C CYS A 276 2.55 -67.07 -22.16
N GLY A 277 1.38 -66.73 -21.61
CA GLY A 277 0.90 -67.18 -20.30
C GLY A 277 1.51 -66.44 -19.10
N CYS A 278 2.35 -65.42 -19.33
CA CYS A 278 2.87 -64.59 -18.24
C CYS A 278 1.77 -63.70 -17.66
N THR A 279 1.71 -63.59 -16.35
CA THR A 279 0.85 -62.63 -15.66
C THR A 279 1.65 -61.38 -15.28
N ARG A 280 0.99 -60.44 -14.59
CA ARG A 280 1.64 -59.23 -14.08
C ARG A 280 2.82 -59.55 -13.16
N ASP A 281 2.72 -60.61 -12.37
CA ASP A 281 3.69 -60.94 -11.32
C ASP A 281 4.48 -62.23 -11.60
N VAL A 282 4.06 -63.07 -12.56
CA VAL A 282 4.66 -64.39 -12.81
C VAL A 282 5.10 -64.57 -14.26
N TYR A 283 6.35 -65.02 -14.47
CA TYR A 283 6.88 -65.48 -15.75
C TYR A 283 6.46 -66.93 -16.03
N CYS A 284 6.10 -67.24 -17.27
CA CYS A 284 5.98 -68.62 -17.74
C CYS A 284 7.37 -69.29 -17.85
N ASP A 285 7.40 -70.62 -17.94
CA ASP A 285 8.62 -71.43 -17.89
C ASP A 285 9.69 -70.99 -18.90
N ALA A 286 9.27 -70.62 -20.12
CA ALA A 286 10.20 -70.12 -21.15
C ALA A 286 10.91 -68.82 -20.73
N HIS A 287 10.22 -67.91 -20.03
CA HIS A 287 10.81 -66.66 -19.56
C HIS A 287 11.55 -66.84 -18.23
N ALA A 288 11.06 -67.71 -17.35
CA ALA A 288 11.76 -68.05 -16.12
C ALA A 288 13.13 -68.68 -16.41
N ALA A 289 13.23 -69.49 -17.48
CA ALA A 289 14.51 -70.01 -17.96
C ALA A 289 15.49 -68.91 -18.41
N ALA A 290 14.99 -67.78 -18.95
CA ALA A 290 15.82 -66.66 -19.38
C ALA A 290 16.22 -65.72 -18.23
N PHE A 291 15.32 -65.52 -17.25
CA PHE A 291 15.53 -64.59 -16.13
C PHE A 291 15.95 -65.24 -14.81
N GLY A 292 16.03 -66.58 -14.77
CA GLY A 292 16.40 -67.36 -13.59
C GLY A 292 15.37 -67.34 -12.46
N THR A 293 14.17 -66.79 -12.68
CA THR A 293 13.10 -66.71 -11.68
C THR A 293 11.73 -66.67 -12.32
N HIS A 294 10.73 -67.27 -11.66
CA HIS A 294 9.32 -67.13 -12.03
C HIS A 294 8.71 -65.82 -11.52
N ASP A 295 9.33 -65.13 -10.56
CA ASP A 295 8.81 -63.88 -9.99
C ASP A 295 9.36 -62.68 -10.76
N ARG A 296 8.44 -61.93 -11.42
CA ARG A 296 8.79 -60.71 -12.16
C ARG A 296 9.32 -59.58 -11.28
N ARG A 297 8.95 -59.56 -10.00
CA ARG A 297 9.42 -58.54 -9.05
C ARG A 297 10.85 -58.81 -8.62
N ALA A 298 11.20 -60.08 -8.43
CA ALA A 298 12.55 -60.50 -8.09
C ALA A 298 13.55 -60.17 -9.22
N ALA A 299 13.14 -60.26 -10.49
CA ALA A 299 14.01 -59.95 -11.63
C ALA A 299 14.25 -58.44 -11.88
N ARG A 300 13.62 -57.53 -11.12
CA ARG A 300 13.74 -56.06 -11.29
C ARG A 300 14.64 -55.39 -10.25
N GLN A 301 15.14 -56.15 -9.29
CA GLN A 301 16.18 -55.72 -8.36
C GLN A 301 17.55 -55.99 -8.96
#